data_AF-A0A3M0GPZ1-F1
#
_entry.id   AF-A0A3M0GPZ1-F1
#
_cell.length_a   1.000
_cell.length_b   1.000
_cell.length_c   1.000
_cell.angle_alpha   90.00
_cell.angle_beta   90.00
_cell.angle_gamma   90.00
#
_symmetry.space_group_name_H-M   'P 1'
#
loop_
_entity.id
_entity.type
_entity.pdbx_description
1 polymer ?
#
loop_
_entity_poly.entity_id
_entity_poly.type
_entity_poly.pdbx_seq_one_letter_code
_entity_poly.pdbx_strand_id
1 'polypeptide(L)'
;MTTEPSSRLTRMCHVLKLNRSSLYTWVHTRENRRLKMYSDGLIGARIKATFDDEHGLYGAKRIAASLNSDRDFGPINHKKVARLMKSMGLQRLYHTSPMYNH
;
A
#
# COMPACT_ATOMS: atom_id res chain seq x y z
N MET A 1 14.14 41.31 -3.82
CA MET A 1 12.95 40.54 -4.18
C MET A 1 12.52 39.69 -2.98
N THR A 2 11.85 40.31 -2.03
CA THR A 2 11.22 39.61 -0.90
C THR A 2 9.88 39.07 -1.40
N THR A 3 9.79 37.77 -1.62
CA THR A 3 8.51 37.10 -1.86
C THR A 3 7.70 37.19 -0.57
N GLU A 4 6.78 38.17 -0.52
CA GLU A 4 5.77 38.27 0.52
C GLU A 4 5.09 36.90 0.71
N PRO A 5 5.08 36.32 1.91
CA PRO A 5 4.43 35.04 2.13
C PRO A 5 2.93 35.24 1.92
N SER A 6 2.35 34.61 0.89
CA SER A 6 0.91 34.65 0.61
C SER A 6 0.09 34.56 1.91
N SER A 7 -0.48 35.69 2.32
CA SER A 7 -1.04 35.92 3.65
C SER A 7 -2.13 34.90 4.03
N ARG A 8 -2.82 34.38 3.00
CA ARG A 8 -3.86 33.35 3.11
C ARG A 8 -3.32 32.01 3.62
N LEU A 9 -2.17 31.55 3.13
CA LEU A 9 -1.57 30.27 3.57
C LEU A 9 -1.02 30.37 4.99
N THR A 10 -0.47 31.52 5.40
CA THR A 10 -0.04 31.74 6.80
C THR A 10 -1.22 31.56 7.75
N ARG A 11 -2.35 32.21 7.43
CA ARG A 11 -3.56 32.19 8.26
C ARG A 11 -4.16 30.79 8.33
N MET A 12 -4.23 30.08 7.21
CA MET A 12 -4.73 28.69 7.20
C MET A 12 -3.84 27.75 8.02
N CYS A 13 -2.52 27.82 7.88
CA CYS A 13 -1.59 27.03 8.70
C CYS A 13 -1.77 27.32 10.20
N HIS A 14 -1.94 28.59 10.58
CA HIS A 14 -2.14 28.98 11.97
C HIS A 14 -3.47 28.44 12.53
N VAL A 15 -4.59 28.62 11.81
CA VAL A 15 -5.92 28.13 12.21
C VAL A 15 -5.93 26.61 12.35
N LEU A 16 -5.30 25.90 11.41
CA LEU A 16 -5.23 24.44 11.39
C LEU A 16 -4.11 23.87 12.28
N LYS A 17 -3.33 24.72 12.96
CA LYS A 17 -2.14 24.34 13.76
C LYS A 17 -1.15 23.46 12.97
N LEU A 18 -0.98 23.75 11.69
CA LEU A 18 -0.06 23.06 10.79
C LEU A 18 1.22 23.86 10.60
N ASN A 19 2.34 23.15 10.55
CA ASN A 19 3.61 23.75 10.18
C ASN A 19 3.72 23.94 8.65
N ARG A 20 4.22 25.11 8.23
CA ARG A 20 4.31 25.49 6.81
C ARG A 20 5.19 24.56 5.99
N SER A 21 6.36 24.17 6.50
CA SER A 21 7.23 23.27 5.75
C SER A 21 6.60 21.90 5.57
N SER A 22 5.88 21.39 6.58
CA SER A 22 5.10 20.16 6.50
C SER A 22 4.00 20.24 5.43
N LEU A 23 3.31 21.39 5.32
CA LEU A 23 2.31 21.61 4.27
C LEU A 23 2.93 21.56 2.87
N TYR A 24 4.04 22.26 2.65
CA TYR A 24 4.72 22.22 1.35
C TYR A 24 5.24 20.82 1.01
N THR A 25 5.91 20.14 1.96
CA THR A 25 6.33 18.75 1.76
C THR A 25 5.15 17.85 1.42
N TRP A 26 4.00 18.05 2.06
CA TRP A 26 2.78 17.31 1.74
C TRP A 26 2.29 17.62 0.32
N VAL A 27 2.21 18.88 -0.07
CA VAL A 27 1.76 19.26 -1.42
C VAL A 27 2.70 18.69 -2.49
N HIS A 28 4.01 18.85 -2.32
CA HIS A 28 5.02 18.38 -3.28
C HIS A 28 5.07 16.85 -3.41
N THR A 29 4.80 16.10 -2.33
CA THR A 29 4.81 14.63 -2.35
C THR A 29 3.43 14.01 -2.62
N ARG A 30 2.38 14.83 -2.80
CA ARG A 30 1.01 14.35 -2.98
C ARG A 30 0.88 13.44 -4.18
N GLU A 31 1.47 13.84 -5.31
CA GLU A 31 1.36 13.07 -6.56
C GLU A 31 2.05 11.71 -6.43
N ASN A 32 3.27 11.67 -5.90
CA ASN A 32 3.98 10.42 -5.63
C ASN A 32 3.19 9.48 -4.70
N ARG A 33 2.48 10.02 -3.71
CA ARG A 33 1.59 9.21 -2.86
C ARG A 33 0.39 8.65 -3.61
N ARG A 34 -0.19 9.40 -4.55
CA ARG A 34 -1.29 8.92 -5.41
C ARG A 34 -0.81 7.83 -6.36
N LEU A 35 0.32 8.04 -7.05
CA LEU A 35 0.93 7.02 -7.92
C LEU A 35 1.28 5.74 -7.14
N LYS A 36 1.84 5.90 -5.95
CA LYS A 36 2.07 4.77 -5.05
C LYS A 36 0.78 4.03 -4.71
N MET A 37 -0.30 4.75 -4.38
CA MET A 37 -1.60 4.15 -4.06
C MET A 37 -2.17 3.35 -5.23
N TYR A 38 -2.11 3.88 -6.46
CA TYR A 38 -2.56 3.16 -7.65
C TYR A 38 -1.71 1.92 -7.94
N SER A 39 -0.37 2.04 -7.87
CA SER A 39 0.52 0.89 -8.06
C SER A 39 0.35 -0.18 -6.97
N ASP A 40 0.12 0.23 -5.73
CA ASP A 40 -0.21 -0.66 -4.61
C ASP A 40 -1.55 -1.36 -4.84
N GLY A 41 -2.54 -0.67 -5.40
CA GLY A 41 -3.84 -1.24 -5.76
C GLY A 41 -3.75 -2.29 -6.86
N LEU A 42 -3.00 -2.01 -7.93
CA LEU A 42 -2.79 -2.97 -9.03
C LEU A 42 -2.09 -4.24 -8.53
N ILE A 43 -1.00 -4.08 -7.77
CA ILE A 43 -0.28 -5.21 -7.19
C ILE A 43 -1.17 -5.94 -6.17
N GLY A 44 -1.95 -5.21 -5.38
CA GLY A 44 -2.90 -5.77 -4.41
C GLY A 44 -3.94 -6.68 -5.06
N ALA A 45 -4.51 -6.26 -6.19
CA ALA A 45 -5.46 -7.07 -6.95
C ALA A 45 -4.84 -8.39 -7.43
N ARG A 46 -3.60 -8.35 -7.96
CA ARG A 46 -2.89 -9.56 -8.38
C ARG A 46 -2.53 -10.46 -7.20
N ILE A 47 -2.06 -9.89 -6.08
CA ILE A 47 -1.79 -10.63 -4.83
C ILE A 47 -3.05 -11.39 -4.39
N LYS A 48 -4.21 -10.74 -4.42
CA LYS A 48 -5.48 -11.37 -4.03
C LYS A 48 -5.83 -12.52 -4.96
N ALA A 49 -5.76 -12.32 -6.28
CA ALA A 49 -6.00 -13.38 -7.25
C ALA A 49 -5.10 -14.59 -7.02
N THR A 50 -3.78 -14.40 -6.92
CA THR A 50 -2.83 -15.49 -6.65
C THR A 50 -3.07 -16.16 -5.28
N PHE A 51 -3.48 -15.40 -4.26
CA PHE A 51 -3.80 -15.96 -2.96
C PHE A 51 -5.05 -16.85 -3.03
N ASP A 52 -6.09 -16.41 -3.74
CA ASP A 52 -7.35 -17.14 -3.92
C ASP A 52 -7.13 -18.41 -4.79
N ASP A 53 -6.36 -18.31 -5.89
CA ASP A 53 -5.98 -19.44 -6.76
C ASP A 53 -5.25 -20.55 -5.96
N GLU A 54 -4.41 -20.14 -5.00
CA GLU A 54 -3.62 -21.03 -4.13
C GLU A 54 -4.34 -21.36 -2.82
N HIS A 55 -5.66 -21.14 -2.76
CA HIS A 55 -6.54 -21.51 -1.64
C HIS A 55 -6.08 -20.93 -0.29
N GLY A 56 -5.46 -19.75 -0.32
CA GLY A 56 -4.94 -19.05 0.86
C GLY A 56 -3.72 -19.69 1.53
N LEU A 57 -3.07 -20.67 0.88
CA LEU A 57 -1.92 -21.37 1.44
C LEU A 57 -0.62 -20.56 1.34
N TYR A 58 -0.54 -19.66 0.36
CA TYR A 58 0.71 -18.96 0.05
C TYR A 58 0.89 -17.72 0.92
N GLY A 59 2.01 -17.69 1.65
CA GLY A 59 2.49 -16.49 2.32
C GLY A 59 3.20 -15.52 1.38
N ALA A 60 3.53 -14.33 1.88
CA ALA A 60 4.12 -13.24 1.12
C ALA A 60 5.36 -13.61 0.28
N LYS A 61 6.21 -14.53 0.76
CA LYS A 61 7.40 -14.99 0.00
C LYS A 61 7.01 -15.77 -1.26
N ARG A 62 6.06 -16.71 -1.15
CA ARG A 62 5.61 -17.54 -2.29
C ARG A 62 4.82 -16.71 -3.29
N ILE A 63 3.96 -15.81 -2.81
CA ILE A 63 3.26 -14.86 -3.69
C ILE A 63 4.26 -13.96 -4.41
N ALA A 64 5.26 -13.41 -3.72
CA ALA A 64 6.29 -12.61 -4.38
C ALA A 64 7.05 -13.41 -5.45
N ALA A 65 7.38 -14.68 -5.20
CA ALA A 65 8.02 -15.53 -6.20
C ALA A 65 7.12 -15.76 -7.43
N SER A 66 5.84 -16.05 -7.22
CA SER A 66 4.85 -16.20 -8.30
C SER A 66 4.66 -14.91 -9.12
N LEU A 67 4.59 -13.75 -8.45
CA LEU A 67 4.51 -12.45 -9.14
C LEU A 67 5.77 -12.14 -9.95
N ASN A 68 6.95 -12.50 -9.46
CA ASN A 68 8.22 -12.27 -10.16
C ASN A 68 8.45 -13.23 -11.33
N SER A 69 7.74 -14.36 -11.37
CA SER A 69 7.75 -15.25 -12.55
C SER A 69 6.85 -14.76 -13.68
N ASP A 70 5.91 -13.87 -13.38
CA ASP A 70 5.03 -13.25 -14.35
C ASP A 70 5.76 -12.09 -15.06
N ARG A 71 5.69 -12.04 -16.40
CA ARG A 71 6.40 -11.03 -17.20
C ARG A 71 5.70 -9.67 -17.19
N ASP A 72 4.44 -9.65 -16.76
CA ASP A 72 3.62 -8.44 -16.71
C ASP A 72 4.03 -7.52 -15.55
N PHE A 73 4.78 -8.03 -14.57
CA PHE A 73 5.25 -7.28 -13.41
C PHE A 73 6.77 -7.22 -13.36
N GLY A 74 7.31 -6.02 -13.10
CA GLY A 74 8.71 -5.86 -12.73
C GLY A 74 9.02 -6.51 -11.37
N PRO A 75 10.29 -6.54 -10.94
CA PRO A 75 10.68 -7.20 -9.71
C PRO A 75 9.97 -6.62 -8.46
N ILE A 76 9.18 -7.45 -7.76
CA ILE A 76 8.43 -7.09 -6.55
C ILE A 76 9.10 -7.68 -5.31
N ASN A 77 9.40 -6.81 -4.35
CA ASN A 77 9.95 -7.19 -3.04
C ASN A 77 8.88 -7.84 -2.15
N HIS A 78 9.20 -9.00 -1.54
CA HIS A 78 8.33 -9.70 -0.60
C HIS A 78 7.89 -8.86 0.62
N LYS A 79 8.66 -7.84 1.03
CA LYS A 79 8.24 -6.88 2.07
C LYS A 79 7.05 -6.02 1.62
N LYS A 80 7.03 -5.63 0.34
CA LYS A 80 5.90 -4.89 -0.25
C LYS A 80 4.65 -5.77 -0.26
N VAL A 81 4.81 -7.03 -0.68
CA VAL A 81 3.73 -8.04 -0.67
C VAL A 81 3.20 -8.23 0.75
N ALA A 82 4.06 -8.45 1.74
CA ALA A 82 3.66 -8.64 3.13
C ALA A 82 2.85 -7.44 3.68
N ARG A 83 3.29 -6.21 3.38
CA ARG A 83 2.55 -5.00 3.76
C ARG A 83 1.15 -4.96 3.12
N LEU A 84 1.06 -5.26 1.82
CA LEU A 84 -0.21 -5.24 1.08
C LEU A 84 -1.16 -6.35 1.55
N MET A 85 -0.66 -7.57 1.75
CA MET A 85 -1.42 -8.67 2.35
C MET A 85 -2.00 -8.26 3.72
N LYS A 86 -1.17 -7.68 4.59
CA LYS A 86 -1.61 -7.19 5.90
C LYS A 86 -2.69 -6.12 5.79
N SER A 87 -2.56 -5.16 4.88
CA SER A 87 -3.59 -4.12 4.68
C SER A 87 -4.91 -4.67 4.12
N MET A 88 -4.87 -5.82 3.44
CA MET A 88 -6.04 -6.50 2.89
C MET A 88 -6.61 -7.58 3.82
N GLY A 89 -5.99 -7.82 4.99
CA GLY A 89 -6.39 -8.90 5.89
C GLY A 89 -6.05 -10.31 5.39
N LEU A 90 -5.23 -10.43 4.35
CA LEU A 90 -4.80 -11.72 3.81
C LEU A 90 -3.74 -12.32 4.73
N GLN A 91 -4.12 -13.36 5.45
CA GLN A 91 -3.24 -14.14 6.31
C GLN A 91 -3.39 -15.60 5.91
N ARG A 92 -2.30 -16.37 6.04
CA ARG A 92 -2.36 -17.81 5.79
C ARG A 92 -3.44 -18.38 6.69
N LEU A 93 -4.46 -18.98 6.08
CA LEU A 93 -5.45 -19.73 6.84
C LEU A 93 -4.71 -20.95 7.38
N TYR A 94 -4.38 -20.94 8.67
CA TYR A 94 -4.18 -22.20 9.36
C TYR A 94 -5.52 -22.90 9.24
N HIS A 95 -5.57 -24.03 8.54
CA HIS A 95 -6.73 -24.91 8.58
C HIS A 95 -6.89 -25.39 10.02
N THR A 96 -7.64 -24.66 10.85
CA THR A 96 -8.37 -25.30 11.92
C THR A 96 -9.44 -26.10 11.18
N SER A 97 -9.23 -27.42 11.05
CA SER A 97 -10.30 -28.32 10.59
C SER A 97 -11.59 -27.90 11.28
N PRO A 98 -12.70 -27.67 10.56
CA PRO A 98 -13.98 -27.69 11.23
C PRO A 98 -14.06 -29.07 11.86
N MET A 99 -14.00 -29.14 13.19
CA MET A 99 -14.26 -30.39 13.87
C MET A 99 -15.67 -30.78 13.46
N TYR A 100 -15.78 -31.83 12.64
CA TYR A 100 -17.04 -32.45 12.30
C TYR A 100 -17.67 -32.92 13.62
N ASN A 101 -18.77 -32.29 14.03
CA ASN A 101 -19.66 -32.88 15.02
C ASN A 101 -20.53 -33.91 14.29
N HIS A 102 -20.38 -35.17 14.68
CA HIS A 102 -21.34 -36.24 14.40
C HIS A 102 -22.67 -35.98 15.10
#